data_AF-A0A959QC84-F1
#
_entry.id   AF-A0A959QC84-F1
#
_cell.length_a   1.000
_cell.length_b   1.000
_cell.length_c   1.000
_cell.angle_alpha   90.00
_cell.angle_beta   90.00
_cell.angle_gamma   90.00
#
_symmetry.space_group_name_H-M   'P 1'
#
loop_
_entity.id
_entity.type
_entity.pdbx_description
1 polymer ?
#
loop_
_entity_poly.entity_id
_entity_poly.type
_entity_poly.pdbx_seq_one_letter_code
_entity_poly.pdbx_strand_id
1 'polypeptide(L)'
;FPIYSLPLRERPEDIPLLVRHFLQKYADKMGKQIDKVPKAAMERLMQYEFPGNVRELQNLIERAVILTTGPTLQLRKVLPDLKQAAAGKERSFRSFEQVQRDHILEALRRTHWRVSGKMGAARILGLNPKTLASKMRKLGIRREDHLDL
;
A
#
# COMPACT_ATOMS: atom_id res chain seq x y z
N PHE A 1 -27.09 2.73 -5.82
CA PHE A 1 -27.24 2.87 -4.35
C PHE A 1 -25.86 2.71 -3.70
N PRO A 2 -25.35 3.69 -2.92
CA PRO A 2 -24.09 3.49 -2.22
C PRO A 2 -24.33 2.59 -1.00
N ILE A 3 -23.71 1.41 -0.97
CA ILE A 3 -23.69 0.55 0.20
C ILE A 3 -22.60 1.11 1.14
N TYR A 4 -23.00 1.71 2.25
CA TYR A 4 -22.09 2.11 3.32
C TYR A 4 -21.56 0.85 4.00
N SER A 5 -20.30 0.50 3.74
CA SER A 5 -19.58 -0.56 4.45
C SER A 5 -18.63 0.11 5.42
N LEU A 6 -18.89 -0.06 6.72
CA LEU A 6 -18.00 0.40 7.78
C LEU A 6 -16.59 -0.20 7.58
N PRO A 7 -15.52 0.59 7.76
CA PRO A 7 -14.15 0.09 7.75
C PRO A 7 -13.94 -1.00 8.78
N LEU A 8 -13.14 -2.02 8.46
CA LEU A 8 -12.91 -3.14 9.37
C LEU A 8 -12.21 -2.73 10.67
N ARG A 9 -11.46 -1.61 10.64
CA ARG A 9 -10.87 -0.96 11.82
C ARG A 9 -11.88 -0.48 12.87
N GLU A 10 -13.12 -0.21 12.46
CA GLU A 10 -14.19 0.23 13.36
C GLU A 10 -14.97 -0.95 13.97
N ARG A 11 -14.66 -2.19 13.54
CA ARG A 11 -15.31 -3.44 13.99
C ARG A 11 -14.31 -4.59 14.15
N PRO A 12 -13.29 -4.45 15.00
CA PRO A 12 -12.25 -5.46 15.16
C PRO A 12 -12.78 -6.81 15.67
N GLU A 13 -13.92 -6.82 16.37
CA GLU A 13 -14.63 -8.02 16.83
C GLU A 13 -15.10 -8.95 15.69
N ASP A 14 -15.28 -8.43 14.47
CA ASP A 14 -15.66 -9.24 13.30
C ASP A 14 -14.46 -9.98 12.68
N ILE A 15 -13.23 -9.52 12.95
CA ILE A 15 -12.00 -10.06 12.35
C ILE A 15 -11.84 -11.57 12.59
N PRO A 16 -12.00 -12.10 13.81
CA PRO A 16 -11.84 -13.53 14.04
C PRO A 16 -12.80 -14.41 13.23
N LEU A 17 -14.05 -13.97 13.07
CA LEU A 17 -15.06 -14.70 12.31
C LEU A 17 -14.73 -14.67 10.81
N LEU A 18 -14.38 -13.49 10.29
CA LEU A 18 -14.00 -13.30 8.89
C LEU A 18 -12.73 -14.09 8.53
N VAL A 19 -11.73 -14.10 9.41
CA VAL A 19 -10.50 -14.88 9.23
C VAL A 19 -10.82 -16.37 9.10
N ARG A 20 -11.65 -16.92 9.99
CA ARG A 20 -12.07 -18.33 9.93
C ARG A 20 -12.79 -18.63 8.62
N HIS A 21 -13.72 -17.77 8.22
CA HIS A 21 -14.47 -17.95 6.97
C HIS A 21 -13.56 -17.96 5.74
N PHE A 22 -12.66 -16.97 5.60
CA PHE A 22 -11.75 -16.90 4.47
C PHE A 22 -10.72 -18.03 4.49
N LEU A 23 -10.22 -18.40 5.66
CA LEU A 23 -9.27 -19.50 5.81
C LEU A 23 -9.89 -20.80 5.25
N GLN A 24 -11.09 -21.15 5.70
CA GLN A 24 -11.81 -22.33 5.24
C GLN A 24 -12.02 -22.28 3.72
N LYS A 25 -12.59 -21.17 3.23
CA LYS A 25 -12.88 -20.97 1.81
C LYS A 25 -11.65 -21.17 0.91
N TYR A 26 -10.50 -20.63 1.29
CA TYR A 26 -9.28 -20.72 0.49
C TYR A 26 -8.53 -22.03 0.68
N ALA A 27 -8.57 -22.61 1.89
CA ALA A 27 -8.05 -23.94 2.16
C ALA A 27 -8.76 -24.98 1.29
N ASP A 28 -10.09 -24.96 1.26
CA ASP A 28 -10.92 -25.85 0.43
C ASP A 28 -10.65 -25.65 -1.06
N LYS A 29 -10.64 -24.38 -1.52
CA LYS A 29 -10.37 -24.05 -2.93
C LYS A 29 -8.98 -24.53 -3.41
N MET A 30 -8.01 -24.61 -2.51
CA MET A 30 -6.63 -25.01 -2.83
C MET A 30 -6.29 -26.45 -2.42
N GLY A 31 -7.26 -27.21 -1.90
CA GLY A 31 -7.03 -28.57 -1.42
C GLY A 31 -6.03 -28.65 -0.26
N LYS A 32 -5.89 -27.58 0.54
CA LYS A 32 -5.00 -27.54 1.70
C LYS A 32 -5.80 -27.74 2.98
N GLN A 33 -5.23 -28.43 3.96
CA GLN A 33 -5.75 -28.47 5.32
C GLN A 33 -4.96 -27.48 6.17
N ILE A 34 -5.60 -26.39 6.58
CA ILE A 34 -5.02 -25.38 7.49
C ILE A 34 -6.03 -25.12 8.60
N ASP A 35 -5.88 -25.84 9.70
CA ASP A 35 -6.89 -25.86 10.77
C ASP A 35 -6.53 -24.90 11.91
N LYS A 36 -5.27 -24.42 11.95
CA LYS A 36 -4.76 -23.64 13.08
C LYS A 36 -4.36 -22.24 12.65
N VAL A 37 -5.00 -21.25 13.27
CA VAL A 37 -4.54 -19.86 13.30
C VAL A 37 -3.83 -19.64 14.65
N PRO A 38 -2.51 -19.39 14.67
CA PRO A 38 -1.81 -19.09 15.92
C PRO A 38 -2.43 -17.88 16.64
N LYS A 39 -2.49 -17.89 17.98
CA LYS A 39 -3.03 -16.77 18.76
C LYS A 39 -2.32 -15.44 18.43
N ALA A 40 -0.99 -15.47 18.36
CA ALA A 40 -0.17 -14.31 17.96
C ALA A 40 -0.46 -13.82 16.53
N ALA A 41 -0.89 -14.71 15.63
CA ALA A 41 -1.32 -14.34 14.29
C ALA A 41 -2.67 -13.63 14.31
N MET A 42 -3.63 -14.13 15.11
CA MET A 42 -4.92 -13.48 15.31
C MET A 42 -4.78 -12.10 15.96
N GLU A 43 -3.99 -12.00 17.03
CA GLU A 43 -3.71 -10.73 17.71
C GLU A 43 -3.11 -9.69 16.75
N ARG A 44 -2.17 -10.10 15.90
CA ARG A 44 -1.61 -9.23 14.86
C ARG A 44 -2.63 -8.77 13.83
N LEU A 45 -3.58 -9.61 13.44
CA LEU A 45 -4.66 -9.22 12.53
C LEU A 45 -5.61 -8.23 13.20
N MET A 46 -5.93 -8.43 14.48
CA MET A 46 -6.81 -7.52 15.23
C MET A 46 -6.18 -6.14 15.48
N GLN A 47 -4.85 -6.08 15.58
CA GLN A 47 -4.09 -4.83 15.76
C GLN A 47 -3.72 -4.14 14.45
N TYR A 48 -3.98 -4.75 13.30
CA TYR A 48 -3.59 -4.19 12.01
C TYR A 48 -4.63 -3.17 11.55
N GLU A 49 -4.18 -1.95 11.27
CA GLU A 49 -5.02 -0.91 10.67
C GLU A 49 -5.20 -1.21 9.20
N PHE A 50 -6.23 -1.97 8.84
CA PHE A 50 -6.56 -2.25 7.44
C PHE A 50 -6.92 -0.94 6.71
N PRO A 51 -6.10 -0.48 5.74
CA PRO A 51 -6.42 0.72 4.97
C PRO A 51 -7.66 0.56 4.07
N GLY A 52 -8.07 -0.68 3.77
CA GLY A 52 -9.33 -1.03 3.10
C GLY A 52 -10.30 -1.81 3.99
N ASN A 53 -11.52 -2.03 3.47
CA ASN A 53 -12.53 -2.86 4.14
C ASN A 53 -12.16 -4.35 4.10
N VAL A 54 -13.15 -5.23 4.29
CA VAL A 54 -13.05 -6.71 4.30
C VAL A 54 -12.23 -7.32 3.15
N ARG A 55 -12.15 -6.67 1.97
CA ARG A 55 -11.34 -7.16 0.83
C ARG A 55 -9.86 -7.29 1.16
N GLU A 56 -9.30 -6.43 2.00
CA GLU A 56 -7.89 -6.54 2.34
C GLU A 56 -7.61 -7.74 3.24
N LEU A 57 -8.47 -7.95 4.24
CA LEU A 57 -8.42 -9.15 5.07
C LEU A 57 -8.52 -10.40 4.18
N GLN A 58 -9.46 -10.41 3.23
CA GLN A 58 -9.63 -11.50 2.27
C GLN A 58 -8.35 -11.77 1.46
N ASN A 59 -7.76 -10.74 0.83
CA ASN A 59 -6.54 -10.88 0.03
C ASN A 59 -5.35 -11.34 0.87
N LEU A 60 -5.27 -10.87 2.11
CA LEU A 60 -4.21 -11.23 3.05
C LEU A 60 -4.32 -12.71 3.43
N ILE A 61 -5.50 -13.18 3.80
CA ILE A 61 -5.73 -14.59 4.12
C ILE A 61 -5.50 -15.47 2.90
N GLU A 62 -5.94 -15.08 1.71
CA GLU A 62 -5.68 -15.80 0.46
C GLU A 62 -4.18 -16.01 0.23
N ARG A 63 -3.39 -14.92 0.29
CA ARG A 63 -1.94 -14.99 0.15
C ARG A 63 -1.28 -15.83 1.25
N ALA A 64 -1.78 -15.75 2.49
CA ALA A 64 -1.28 -16.55 3.60
C ALA A 64 -1.54 -18.04 3.40
N VAL A 65 -2.70 -18.43 2.87
CA VAL A 65 -3.01 -19.82 2.51
C VAL A 65 -2.11 -20.31 1.38
N ILE A 66 -1.84 -19.50 0.36
CA ILE A 66 -0.92 -19.83 -0.74
C ILE A 66 0.48 -20.14 -0.19
N LEU A 67 1.00 -19.28 0.68
CA LEU A 67 2.37 -19.34 1.19
C LEU A 67 2.57 -20.31 2.36
N THR A 68 1.49 -20.74 3.00
CA THR A 68 1.55 -21.70 4.10
C THR A 68 1.82 -23.10 3.57
N THR A 69 2.87 -23.72 4.10
CA THR A 69 3.21 -25.14 3.90
C THR A 69 2.98 -25.87 5.23
N GLY A 70 1.82 -26.51 5.39
CA GLY A 70 1.43 -27.26 6.59
C GLY A 70 0.12 -26.79 7.23
N PRO A 71 -0.28 -27.38 8.37
CA PRO A 71 -1.61 -27.20 8.97
C PRO A 71 -1.80 -25.91 9.77
N THR A 72 -0.77 -25.06 9.85
CA THR A 72 -0.77 -23.85 10.67
C THR A 72 -0.52 -22.62 9.82
N LEU A 73 -1.45 -21.66 9.87
CA LEU A 73 -1.40 -20.43 9.08
C LEU A 73 -0.16 -19.60 9.40
N GLN A 74 0.67 -19.34 8.38
CA GLN A 74 1.89 -18.54 8.51
C GLN A 74 1.68 -17.11 8.02
N LEU A 75 1.33 -16.20 8.94
CA LEU A 75 1.15 -14.78 8.61
C LEU A 75 2.46 -13.98 8.51
N ARG A 76 3.58 -14.50 9.05
CA ARG A 76 4.86 -13.78 9.10
C ARG A 76 5.40 -13.37 7.72
N LYS A 77 5.05 -14.10 6.67
CA LYS A 77 5.50 -13.83 5.29
C LYS A 77 4.57 -12.88 4.53
N VAL A 78 3.40 -12.54 5.09
CA VAL A 78 2.32 -11.85 4.36
C VAL A 78 1.94 -10.53 4.99
N LEU A 79 1.91 -10.48 6.32
CA LEU A 79 1.81 -9.22 7.05
C LEU A 79 3.17 -8.52 6.96
N PRO A 80 3.22 -7.25 6.49
CA PRO A 80 4.38 -6.40 6.74
C PRO A 80 4.67 -6.41 8.25
N ASP A 81 5.93 -6.32 8.65
CA ASP A 81 6.24 -6.08 10.05
C ASP A 81 5.44 -4.86 10.54
N LEU A 82 4.83 -4.93 11.73
CA LEU A 82 4.12 -3.78 12.30
C LEU A 82 5.05 -2.55 12.43
N LYS A 83 6.37 -2.80 12.55
CA LYS A 83 7.41 -1.76 12.47
C LYS A 83 7.50 -1.09 11.10
N GLN A 84 7.19 -1.80 10.02
CA GLN A 84 7.06 -1.25 8.67
C GLN A 84 5.66 -0.70 8.36
N ALA A 85 4.62 -1.10 9.09
CA ALA A 85 3.27 -0.52 8.93
C ALA A 85 3.22 0.93 9.43
N ALA A 86 4.01 1.28 10.46
CA ALA A 86 4.24 2.68 10.85
C ALA A 86 4.98 3.49 9.74
N ALA A 87 5.84 2.82 8.96
CA ALA A 87 6.43 3.38 7.73
C ALA A 87 5.53 3.18 6.49
N GLY A 88 4.38 2.52 6.65
CA GLY A 88 3.47 2.04 5.60
C GLY A 88 2.48 3.07 5.11
N LYS A 89 2.54 4.30 5.64
CA LYS A 89 1.86 5.48 5.05
C LYS A 89 2.22 5.68 3.56
N GLU A 90 3.32 5.10 3.07
CA GLU A 90 3.80 5.28 1.69
C GLU A 90 3.27 4.31 0.63
N ARG A 91 2.49 3.28 1.01
CA ARG A 91 1.90 2.34 0.03
C ARG A 91 0.37 2.31 0.05
N SER A 92 -0.29 3.37 0.53
CA SER A 92 -1.59 3.71 -0.06
C SER A 92 -1.36 3.80 -1.58
N PHE A 93 -2.23 3.23 -2.42
CA PHE A 93 -2.16 3.42 -3.87
C PHE A 93 -1.84 4.89 -4.15
N ARG A 94 -0.59 5.17 -4.54
CA ARG A 94 -0.17 6.54 -4.74
C ARG A 94 -1.09 7.07 -5.81
N SER A 95 -1.77 8.17 -5.52
CA SER A 95 -2.63 8.78 -6.53
C SER A 95 -1.78 9.05 -7.77
N PHE A 96 -2.40 9.03 -8.95
CA PHE A 96 -1.67 9.37 -10.17
C PHE A 96 -0.94 10.71 -10.05
N GLU A 97 -1.52 11.66 -9.30
CA GLU A 97 -0.90 12.94 -8.96
C GLU A 97 0.34 12.80 -8.05
N GLN A 98 0.32 11.89 -7.07
CA GLN A 98 1.50 11.57 -6.23
C GLN A 98 2.61 10.89 -7.03
N VAL A 99 2.28 9.89 -7.85
CA VAL A 99 3.26 9.24 -8.73
C VAL A 99 3.87 10.26 -9.70
N GLN A 100 3.06 11.14 -10.28
CA GLN A 100 3.56 12.22 -11.14
C GLN A 100 4.43 13.22 -10.37
N ARG A 101 4.04 13.60 -9.15
CA ARG A 101 4.81 14.52 -8.30
C ARG A 101 6.18 13.95 -7.99
N ASP A 102 6.24 12.70 -7.52
CA ASP A 102 7.48 12.01 -7.17
C ASP A 102 8.41 11.89 -8.39
N HIS A 103 7.84 11.54 -9.55
CA HIS A 103 8.61 11.41 -10.77
C HIS A 103 9.19 12.75 -11.26
N ILE A 104 8.43 13.84 -11.13
CA ILE A 104 8.91 15.20 -11.45
C ILE A 104 10.01 15.64 -10.47
N LEU A 105 9.83 15.39 -9.17
CA LEU A 105 10.84 15.71 -8.15
C LEU A 105 12.16 14.99 -8.40
N GLU A 106 12.11 13.70 -8.76
CA GLU A 106 13.30 12.92 -9.09
C GLU A 106 14.05 13.51 -10.30
N ALA A 107 13.34 13.88 -11.36
CA ALA A 107 13.94 14.52 -12.52
C ALA A 107 14.53 15.91 -12.19
N LEU A 108 13.89 16.68 -11.31
CA LEU A 108 14.41 17.96 -10.84
C LEU A 108 15.68 17.78 -10.00
N ARG A 109 15.72 16.81 -9.08
CA ARG A 109 16.92 16.51 -8.27
C ARG A 109 18.11 16.13 -9.14
N ARG A 110 17.92 15.22 -10.11
CA ARG A 110 18.98 14.82 -11.07
C ARG A 110 19.51 15.95 -11.93
N THR A 111 18.75 17.02 -12.08
CA THR A 111 19.11 18.20 -12.89
C THR A 111 19.46 19.42 -12.04
N HIS A 112 19.67 19.24 -10.72
CA HIS A 112 19.91 20.33 -9.78
C HIS A 112 18.85 21.44 -9.86
N TRP A 113 17.58 21.05 -9.93
CA TRP A 113 16.41 21.91 -10.06
C TRP A 113 16.35 22.76 -11.33
N ARG A 114 17.12 22.40 -12.36
CA ARG A 114 17.05 23.07 -13.65
C ARG A 114 15.81 22.59 -14.41
N VAL A 115 14.81 23.46 -14.56
CA VAL A 115 13.55 23.12 -15.25
C VAL A 115 13.72 23.03 -16.77
N SER A 116 14.49 23.93 -17.37
CA SER A 116 14.62 24.10 -18.83
C SER A 116 16.07 24.01 -19.34
N GLY A 117 16.23 23.92 -20.67
CA GLY A 117 17.54 23.91 -21.33
C GLY A 117 18.09 22.52 -21.66
N LYS A 118 19.37 22.48 -22.10
CA LYS A 118 20.04 21.25 -22.57
C LYS A 118 20.19 20.18 -21.48
N MET A 119 20.11 20.55 -20.20
CA MET A 119 20.19 19.62 -19.08
C MET A 119 19.03 19.81 -18.10
N GLY A 120 17.88 20.26 -18.59
CA GLY A 120 16.70 20.52 -17.75
C GLY A 120 15.81 19.29 -17.55
N ALA A 121 15.11 19.23 -16.41
CA ALA A 121 14.16 18.17 -16.07
C ALA A 121 13.07 17.98 -17.13
N ALA A 122 12.62 19.07 -17.79
CA ALA A 122 11.64 18.98 -18.86
C ALA A 122 12.10 18.07 -20.00
N ARG A 123 13.41 18.11 -20.34
CA ARG A 123 13.94 17.27 -21.40
C ARG A 123 14.06 15.81 -20.99
N ILE A 124 14.45 15.53 -19.74
CA ILE A 124 14.50 14.16 -19.20
C ILE A 124 13.10 13.54 -19.19
N LEU A 125 12.09 14.34 -18.85
CA LEU A 125 10.69 13.91 -18.79
C LEU A 125 9.99 13.91 -20.16
N GLY A 126 10.66 14.34 -21.24
CA GLY A 126 10.05 14.45 -22.57
C GLY A 126 8.93 15.50 -22.67
N LEU A 127 8.93 16.50 -21.79
CA LEU A 127 7.90 17.54 -21.71
C LEU A 127 8.41 18.89 -22.22
N ASN A 128 7.49 19.71 -22.74
CA ASN A 128 7.78 21.12 -22.96
C ASN A 128 8.03 21.81 -21.60
N PRO A 129 9.05 22.69 -21.47
CA PRO A 129 9.31 23.43 -20.23
C PRO A 129 8.10 24.18 -19.67
N LYS A 130 7.23 24.76 -20.52
CA LYS A 130 5.99 25.42 -20.08
C LYS A 130 4.99 24.42 -19.46
N THR A 131 4.90 23.21 -20.04
CA THR A 131 4.05 22.13 -19.52
C THR A 131 4.56 21.61 -18.18
N LEU A 132 5.88 21.45 -18.03
CA LEU A 132 6.49 21.07 -16.76
C LEU A 132 6.24 22.13 -15.69
N ALA A 133 6.44 23.41 -16.01
CA ALA A 133 6.18 24.51 -15.07
C ALA A 133 4.71 24.58 -14.62
N SER A 134 3.77 24.34 -15.54
CA SER A 134 2.33 24.27 -15.22
C SER A 134 2.02 23.08 -14.29
N LYS A 135 2.58 21.89 -14.57
CA LYS A 135 2.44 20.69 -13.72
C LYS A 135 3.06 20.89 -12.33
N MET A 136 4.23 21.52 -12.23
CA MET A 136 4.85 21.86 -10.95
C MET A 136 3.94 22.75 -10.11
N ARG A 137 3.32 23.77 -10.73
CA ARG A 137 2.37 24.65 -10.03
C ARG A 137 1.12 23.90 -9.56
N LYS A 138 0.53 23.07 -10.44
CA LYS A 138 -0.66 22.27 -10.12
C LYS A 138 -0.41 21.29 -8.97
N LEU A 139 0.77 20.67 -8.96
CA LEU A 139 1.15 19.67 -7.96
C LEU A 139 1.78 20.29 -6.71
N GLY A 140 1.95 21.62 -6.65
CA GLY A 140 2.55 22.32 -5.51
C GLY A 140 4.05 22.06 -5.33
N ILE A 141 4.79 21.78 -6.39
CA ILE A 141 6.24 21.50 -6.34
C ILE A 141 7.01 22.82 -6.33
N ARG A 142 7.82 23.06 -5.29
CA ARG A 142 8.63 24.27 -5.12
C ARG A 142 10.07 23.91 -4.80
N ARG A 143 11.01 24.78 -5.15
CA ARG A 143 12.45 24.59 -4.89
C ARG A 143 12.78 24.44 -3.39
N GLU A 144 11.90 24.94 -2.52
CA GLU A 144 11.98 24.82 -1.06
C GLU A 144 11.86 23.36 -0.59
N ASP A 145 11.23 22.47 -1.38
CA ASP A 145 11.16 21.00 -1.11
C ASP A 145 12.56 20.30 -1.15
N HIS A 146 13.65 21.04 -1.37
CA HIS A 146 15.04 20.56 -1.40
C HIS A 146 15.82 20.89 -0.12
N LEU A 147 15.31 21.72 0.78
CA LEU A 147 16.07 22.21 1.95
C LEU A 147 15.78 21.44 3.26
N ASP A 148 14.84 20.50 3.27
CA ASP A 148 14.47 19.69 4.45
C ASP A 148 15.03 18.25 4.44
N LEU A 149 16.22 18.04 3.86
CA LEU A 149 16.99 16.78 3.95
C LEU A 149 18.48 17.04 4.21
#